data_AF-A0A1H4Q608-F1
#
_entry.id   AF-A0A1H4Q608-F1
#
_cell.length_a   1.000
_cell.length_b   1.000
_cell.length_c   1.000
_cell.angle_alpha   90.00
_cell.angle_beta   90.00
_cell.angle_gamma   90.00
#
_symmetry.space_group_name_H-M   'P 1'
#
loop_
_entity.id
_entity.type
_entity.pdbx_description
1 polymer ?
#
loop_
_entity_poly.entity_id
_entity_poly.type
_entity_poly.pdbx_seq_one_letter_code
_entity_poly.pdbx_strand_id
1 'polypeptide(L)'
;MTRYIAATAILASLAIPANAQERSITGQWKLQIDVAGNSAEFSCNITQYAATLKGVCAEIGELQGSVKDGVYTWGTTGGQSPLTFTGKLDADSKLAGKVVVVSYGIDGDFTASPVK
;
A
#
# COMPACT_ATOMS: atom_id res chain seq x y z
N MET A 1 -63.27 -18.72 -19.48
CA MET A 1 -61.89 -19.19 -19.21
C MET A 1 -60.99 -17.98 -19.17
N THR A 2 -60.70 -17.45 -17.98
CA THR A 2 -59.93 -16.20 -17.81
C THR A 2 -58.47 -16.57 -17.52
N ARG A 3 -57.57 -16.27 -18.46
CA ARG A 3 -56.12 -16.49 -18.29
C ARG A 3 -55.49 -15.21 -17.75
N TYR A 4 -55.02 -15.25 -16.50
CA TYR A 4 -54.18 -14.19 -15.93
C TYR A 4 -52.73 -14.40 -16.41
N ILE A 5 -52.18 -13.42 -17.14
CA ILE A 5 -50.76 -13.37 -17.48
C ILE A 5 -50.06 -12.66 -16.33
N ALA A 6 -49.31 -13.41 -15.52
CA ALA A 6 -48.42 -12.85 -14.50
C ALA A 6 -47.16 -12.29 -15.20
N ALA A 7 -46.99 -10.96 -15.14
CA ALA A 7 -45.80 -10.29 -15.64
C ALA A 7 -44.74 -10.27 -14.52
N THR A 8 -43.72 -11.12 -14.63
CA THR A 8 -42.58 -11.15 -13.71
C THR A 8 -41.59 -10.04 -14.08
N ALA A 9 -41.58 -8.95 -13.33
CA ALA A 9 -40.60 -7.87 -13.50
C ALA A 9 -39.24 -8.31 -12.93
N ILE A 10 -38.25 -8.46 -13.80
CA ILE A 10 -36.86 -8.75 -13.44
C ILE A 10 -36.22 -7.44 -12.96
N LEU A 11 -36.01 -7.31 -11.65
CA LEU A 11 -35.19 -6.24 -11.06
C LEU A 11 -33.72 -6.50 -11.42
N ALA A 12 -33.19 -5.78 -12.40
CA ALA A 12 -31.76 -5.71 -12.67
C ALA A 12 -31.10 -4.83 -11.61
N SER A 13 -30.52 -5.45 -10.58
CA SER A 13 -29.66 -4.79 -9.60
C SER A 13 -28.36 -4.37 -10.28
N LEU A 14 -28.19 -3.06 -10.48
CA LEU A 14 -26.91 -2.45 -10.80
C LEU A 14 -25.97 -2.69 -9.61
N ALA A 15 -25.10 -3.69 -9.73
CA ALA A 15 -23.98 -3.86 -8.82
C ALA A 15 -23.01 -2.70 -9.04
N ILE A 16 -23.17 -1.62 -8.28
CA ILE A 16 -22.14 -0.60 -8.14
C ILE A 16 -20.94 -1.34 -7.53
N PRO A 17 -19.77 -1.42 -8.18
CA PRO A 17 -18.60 -1.96 -7.53
C PRO A 17 -18.37 -1.11 -6.29
N ALA A 18 -18.51 -1.72 -5.12
CA ALA A 18 -18.03 -1.12 -3.89
C ALA A 18 -16.52 -0.98 -4.09
N ASN A 19 -16.08 0.21 -4.49
CA ASN A 19 -14.69 0.61 -4.36
C ASN A 19 -14.40 0.46 -2.88
N ALA A 20 -13.78 -0.64 -2.49
CA ALA A 20 -13.25 -0.81 -1.16
C ALA A 20 -12.31 0.38 -0.98
N GLN A 21 -12.75 1.38 -0.21
CA GLN A 21 -11.97 2.58 0.02
C GLN A 21 -10.64 2.11 0.61
N GLU A 22 -9.57 2.19 -0.21
CA GLU A 22 -8.25 1.72 0.21
C GLU A 22 -7.89 2.48 1.48
N ARG A 23 -7.61 1.72 2.56
CA ARG A 23 -7.35 2.31 3.88
C ARG A 23 -6.14 3.23 3.77
N SER A 24 -6.34 4.52 4.03
CA SER A 24 -5.24 5.49 4.01
C SER A 24 -4.13 5.08 4.97
N ILE A 25 -2.88 5.16 4.51
CA ILE A 25 -1.68 4.97 5.34
C ILE A 25 -1.04 6.30 5.76
N THR A 26 -1.80 7.41 5.71
CA THR A 26 -1.28 8.72 6.15
C THR A 26 -0.91 8.68 7.64
N GLY A 27 0.30 9.12 7.98
CA GLY A 27 0.78 9.20 9.35
C GLY A 27 2.27 8.92 9.50
N GLN A 28 2.69 8.77 10.76
CA GLN A 28 4.04 8.34 11.10
C GLN A 28 4.11 6.83 11.18
N TRP A 29 5.19 6.27 10.65
CA TRP A 29 5.42 4.83 10.52
C TRP A 29 6.82 4.47 10.96
N LYS A 30 6.91 3.31 11.59
CA LYS A 30 8.15 2.62 11.89
C LYS A 30 8.36 1.54 10.84
N LEU A 31 9.32 1.73 9.95
CA LEU A 31 9.67 0.84 8.83
C LEU A 31 10.88 -0.01 9.22
N GLN A 32 10.77 -1.32 9.11
CA GLN A 32 11.86 -2.27 9.32
C GLN A 32 12.13 -3.01 8.03
N ILE A 33 13.40 -3.13 7.64
CA ILE A 33 13.83 -3.92 6.49
C ILE A 33 14.79 -5.01 6.92
N ASP A 34 14.81 -6.11 6.18
CA ASP A 34 15.87 -7.10 6.19
C ASP A 34 16.30 -7.37 4.76
N VAL A 35 17.57 -7.07 4.44
CA VAL A 35 18.15 -7.31 3.12
C VAL A 35 19.38 -8.18 3.29
N ALA A 36 19.31 -9.41 2.76
CA ALA A 36 20.38 -10.39 2.84
C ALA A 36 20.93 -10.59 4.28
N GLY A 37 20.06 -10.60 5.29
CA GLY A 37 20.43 -10.78 6.70
C GLY A 37 20.94 -9.52 7.39
N ASN A 38 20.86 -8.35 6.74
CA ASN A 38 21.15 -7.06 7.34
C ASN A 38 19.84 -6.35 7.63
N SER A 39 19.53 -6.18 8.91
CA SER A 39 18.30 -5.50 9.34
C SER A 39 18.55 -4.02 9.63
N ALA A 40 17.60 -3.17 9.24
CA ALA A 40 17.63 -1.74 9.54
C ALA A 40 16.22 -1.23 9.84
N GLU A 41 16.15 -0.07 10.50
CA GLU A 41 14.91 0.53 10.96
C GLU A 41 14.90 2.03 10.65
N PHE A 42 13.77 2.53 10.13
CA PHE A 42 13.60 3.90 9.71
C PHE A 42 12.27 4.46 10.22
N SER A 43 12.26 5.75 10.56
CA SER A 43 11.02 6.48 10.83
C SER A 43 10.57 7.19 9.56
N CYS A 44 9.32 6.97 9.15
CA CYS A 44 8.74 7.55 7.94
C CYS A 44 7.51 8.39 8.27
N ASN A 45 7.34 9.53 7.60
CA ASN A 45 6.11 10.30 7.60
C ASN A 45 5.50 10.24 6.20
N ILE A 46 4.31 9.64 6.08
CA ILE A 46 3.65 9.35 4.81
C ILE A 46 2.37 10.19 4.72
N THR A 47 2.15 10.78 3.57
CA THR A 47 0.89 11.41 3.16
C THR A 47 0.34 10.65 1.96
N GLN A 48 -0.93 10.26 2.06
CA GLN A 48 -1.67 9.63 0.96
C GLN A 48 -2.79 10.55 0.50
N TYR A 49 -2.77 10.91 -0.79
CA TYR A 49 -3.86 11.62 -1.45
C TYR A 49 -4.38 10.76 -2.59
N ALA A 50 -5.62 10.27 -2.44
CA ALA A 50 -6.19 9.25 -3.32
C ALA A 50 -5.21 8.07 -3.52
N ALA A 51 -4.80 7.82 -4.76
CA ALA A 51 -3.87 6.75 -5.11
C ALA A 51 -2.39 7.15 -4.98
N THR A 52 -2.06 8.40 -4.65
CA THR A 52 -0.68 8.90 -4.63
C THR A 52 -0.11 8.90 -3.22
N LEU A 53 1.14 8.45 -3.08
CA LEU A 53 1.93 8.48 -1.85
C LEU A 53 3.07 9.48 -1.98
N LYS A 54 3.26 10.29 -0.93
CA LYS A 54 4.42 11.15 -0.75
C LYS A 54 4.88 11.07 0.71
N GLY A 55 6.15 11.34 0.98
CA GLY A 55 6.63 11.35 2.35
C GLY A 55 8.12 11.56 2.46
N VAL A 56 8.62 11.33 3.67
CA VAL A 56 10.04 11.30 3.97
C VAL A 56 10.31 10.21 4.99
N CYS A 57 11.38 9.46 4.79
CA CYS A 57 11.92 8.52 5.74
C CYS A 57 13.28 9.01 6.22
N ALA A 58 13.52 8.95 7.53
CA ALA A 58 14.82 9.26 8.10
C ALA A 58 15.91 8.41 7.43
N GLU A 59 17.04 9.03 7.11
CA GLU A 59 18.24 8.42 6.50
C GLU A 59 18.12 7.92 5.06
N ILE A 60 16.95 7.43 4.64
CA ILE A 60 16.72 6.90 3.28
C ILE A 60 16.04 7.91 2.34
N GLY A 61 15.56 9.04 2.86
CA GLY A 61 15.20 10.23 2.10
C GLY A 61 13.71 10.34 1.73
N GLU A 62 13.44 11.11 0.68
CA GLU A 62 12.08 11.37 0.19
C GLU A 62 11.43 10.09 -0.33
N LEU A 63 10.15 9.92 -0.05
CA LEU A 63 9.32 8.80 -0.48
C LEU A 63 8.30 9.27 -1.51
N GLN A 64 8.18 8.55 -2.62
CA GLN A 64 7.14 8.79 -3.63
C GLN A 64 6.61 7.46 -4.18
N GLY A 65 5.29 7.38 -4.39
CA GLY A 65 4.68 6.14 -4.85
C GLY A 65 3.18 6.24 -5.09
N SER A 66 2.55 5.07 -5.12
CA SER A 66 1.11 4.94 -5.31
C SER A 66 0.53 3.70 -4.65
N VAL A 67 -0.79 3.70 -4.48
CA VAL A 67 -1.58 2.51 -4.18
C VAL A 67 -2.44 2.14 -5.39
N LYS A 68 -2.50 0.85 -5.70
CA LYS A 68 -3.36 0.31 -6.74
C LYS A 68 -3.81 -1.10 -6.35
N ASP A 69 -5.12 -1.36 -6.39
CA ASP A 69 -5.71 -2.67 -6.09
C ASP A 69 -5.27 -3.20 -4.70
N GLY A 70 -5.15 -2.30 -3.72
CA GLY A 70 -4.68 -2.57 -2.36
C GLY A 70 -3.19 -2.88 -2.22
N VAL A 71 -2.41 -2.73 -3.30
CA VAL A 71 -0.95 -2.85 -3.31
C VAL A 71 -0.32 -1.47 -3.23
N TYR A 72 0.53 -1.27 -2.23
CA TYR A 72 1.29 -0.04 -2.01
C TYR A 72 2.68 -0.24 -2.62
N THR A 73 3.06 0.64 -3.55
CA THR A 73 4.38 0.64 -4.16
C THR A 73 4.98 2.04 -4.05
N TRP A 74 6.18 2.15 -3.50
CA TRP A 74 6.90 3.43 -3.41
C TRP A 74 8.40 3.25 -3.53
N GLY A 75 9.08 4.29 -3.98
CA GLY A 75 10.53 4.38 -3.95
C GLY A 75 11.00 5.42 -2.94
N THR A 76 12.26 5.31 -2.52
CA THR A 76 12.95 6.37 -1.76
C THR A 76 14.15 6.92 -2.53
N THR A 77 14.37 8.23 -2.41
CA THR A 77 15.48 8.96 -3.04
C THR A 77 16.14 9.91 -2.05
N GLY A 78 17.45 10.15 -2.20
CA GLY A 78 18.21 11.09 -1.35
C GLY A 78 18.99 10.43 -0.21
N GLY A 79 18.74 9.14 0.07
CA GLY A 79 19.64 8.30 0.86
C GLY A 79 20.83 7.77 0.06
N GLN A 80 21.67 6.95 0.70
CA GLN A 80 22.87 6.36 0.06
C GLN A 80 22.55 5.44 -1.14
N SER A 81 21.38 4.79 -1.13
CA SER A 81 20.95 3.91 -2.21
C SER A 81 19.43 3.99 -2.36
N PRO A 82 18.88 4.14 -3.58
CA PRO A 82 17.45 4.10 -3.80
C PRO A 82 16.88 2.73 -3.41
N LEU A 83 15.76 2.74 -2.70
CA LEU A 83 15.01 1.55 -2.33
C LEU A 83 13.65 1.57 -3.02
N THR A 84 13.16 0.40 -3.45
CA THR A 84 11.78 0.24 -3.94
C THR A 84 11.04 -0.74 -3.05
N PHE A 85 9.86 -0.37 -2.59
CA PHE A 85 9.03 -1.16 -1.70
C PHE A 85 7.74 -1.55 -2.41
N THR A 86 7.26 -2.76 -2.19
CA THR A 86 5.93 -3.22 -2.63
C THR A 86 5.31 -4.10 -1.56
N GLY A 87 4.14 -3.73 -1.07
CA GLY A 87 3.47 -4.45 0.01
C GLY A 87 1.97 -4.22 0.10
N LYS A 88 1.35 -4.84 1.11
CA LYS A 88 -0.09 -4.75 1.39
C LYS A 88 -0.32 -4.50 2.87
N LEU A 89 -1.45 -3.88 3.19
CA LEU A 89 -1.93 -3.78 4.57
C LEU A 89 -2.48 -5.12 5.02
N ASP A 90 -2.08 -5.57 6.20
CA ASP A 90 -2.68 -6.70 6.89
C ASP A 90 -3.96 -6.29 7.66
N ALA A 91 -4.58 -7.26 8.32
CA ALA A 91 -5.79 -7.03 9.12
C ALA A 91 -5.57 -6.06 10.29
N ASP A 92 -4.33 -5.96 10.80
CA ASP A 92 -3.95 -5.12 11.94
C ASP A 92 -3.50 -3.72 11.51
N SER A 93 -3.65 -3.37 10.22
CA SER A 93 -3.18 -2.10 9.64
C SER A 93 -1.66 -1.94 9.68
N LYS A 94 -0.91 -3.05 9.62
CA LYS A 94 0.53 -3.04 9.35
C LYS A 94 0.78 -3.30 7.88
N LEU A 95 1.86 -2.74 7.36
CA LEU A 95 2.28 -2.92 5.99
C LEU A 95 3.37 -3.99 5.94
N ALA A 96 3.28 -4.95 5.04
CA ALA A 96 4.34 -5.94 4.85
C ALA A 96 4.54 -6.25 3.38
N GLY A 97 5.78 -6.56 2.99
CA GLY A 97 6.09 -6.85 1.60
C GLY A 97 7.58 -6.95 1.32
N LYS A 98 7.94 -6.63 0.08
CA LYS A 98 9.31 -6.73 -0.45
C LYS A 98 9.95 -5.36 -0.58
N VAL A 99 11.25 -5.31 -0.32
CA VAL A 99 12.11 -4.16 -0.59
C VAL A 99 13.22 -4.58 -1.56
N VAL A 100 13.57 -3.71 -2.50
CA VAL A 100 14.66 -3.91 -3.46
C VAL A 100 15.66 -2.79 -3.29
N VAL A 101 16.92 -3.14 -3.08
CA VAL A 101 18.04 -2.18 -3.14
C VAL A 101 18.40 -1.98 -4.60
N VAL A 102 17.88 -0.92 -5.22
CA VAL A 102 17.88 -0.73 -6.69
C VAL A 102 19.29 -0.76 -7.26
N SER A 103 20.26 -0.15 -6.57
CA SER A 103 21.65 -0.07 -7.02
C SER A 103 22.33 -1.42 -7.21
N TYR A 104 21.86 -2.45 -6.50
CA TYR A 104 22.47 -3.79 -6.50
C TYR A 104 21.51 -4.89 -6.98
N GLY A 105 20.22 -4.59 -7.15
CA GLY A 105 19.20 -5.58 -7.50
C GLY A 105 19.03 -6.66 -6.43
N ILE A 106 19.23 -6.32 -5.16
CA ILE A 106 19.11 -7.27 -4.04
C ILE A 106 17.73 -7.10 -3.40
N ASP A 107 17.01 -8.21 -3.32
CA ASP A 107 15.72 -8.29 -2.64
C ASP A 107 15.87 -8.48 -1.13
N GLY A 108 14.85 -8.00 -0.42
CA GLY A 108 14.66 -8.21 1.00
C GLY A 108 13.19 -8.13 1.37
N ASP A 109 12.93 -8.21 2.66
CA ASP A 109 11.61 -8.08 3.25
C ASP A 109 11.49 -6.78 4.03
N PHE A 110 10.28 -6.24 4.10
CA PHE A 110 10.00 -5.14 5.00
C PHE A 110 8.70 -5.36 5.77
N THR A 111 8.63 -4.75 6.94
CA THR A 111 7.39 -4.50 7.67
C THR A 111 7.32 -3.03 8.07
N ALA A 112 6.12 -2.49 8.18
CA ALA A 112 5.91 -1.16 8.72
C ALA A 112 4.71 -1.16 9.65
N SER A 113 4.84 -0.47 10.78
CA SER A 113 3.75 -0.28 11.75
C SER A 113 3.51 1.20 12.01
N PRO A 114 2.25 1.64 12.17
CA PRO A 114 1.95 3.02 12.52
C PRO A 114 2.50 3.33 13.92
N VAL A 115 3.06 4.53 14.08
CA VAL A 115 3.41 5.08 15.40
C VAL A 115 2.11 5.59 16.03
N LYS A 116 1.74 5.03 17.18
CA LYS A 116 0.55 5.43 17.94
C LYS A 116 0.71 6.82 18.54
#